data_AF-A0AAU1QGK1-F1
#
_entry.id   AF-A0AAU1QGK1-F1
#
_cell.length_a   1.000
_cell.length_b   1.000
_cell.length_c   1.000
_cell.angle_alpha   90.00
_cell.angle_beta   90.00
_cell.angle_gamma   90.00
#
_symmetry.space_group_name_H-M   'P 1'
#
loop_
_entity.id
_entity.type
_entity.pdbx_description
1 polymer ?
#
loop_
_entity_poly.entity_id
_entity_poly.type
_entity_poly.pdbx_seq_one_letter_code
_entity_poly.pdbx_strand_id
1 'polypeptide(L)'
;MPEHLADALKSWLLNGLSSRFGGRLIYDEDAGRVICLRLRITPEASYSVSNKYIAPLVNSVGDALLDVIDQFLALRRQTGKTDEYEVAELETLLSQGGSAYRVADDFDGLEERVISAVRDAARQSIADAAAEPSAGSAADHLASAWQAAYGRAPDRPPDSSTRFGAGDTLVNGTPPSPKSQKTGPGYSAGGVETWPIQQLLPCRNTALPPSPDQSRSRTI
;
A
#
# COMPACT_ATOMS: atom_id res chain seq x y z
N MET A 1 -5.64 -11.19 4.87
CA MET A 1 -5.09 -10.90 3.51
C MET A 1 -5.04 -12.16 2.63
N PRO A 2 -5.28 -12.12 1.29
CA PRO A 2 -5.06 -13.27 0.39
C PRO A 2 -3.59 -13.70 0.28
N GLU A 3 -3.30 -15.00 0.26
CA GLU A 3 -1.92 -15.54 0.24
C GLU A 3 -1.14 -15.15 -1.02
N HIS A 4 -1.79 -15.11 -2.18
CA HIS A 4 -1.15 -14.77 -3.46
C HIS A 4 -0.67 -13.31 -3.53
N LEU A 5 -1.16 -12.43 -2.65
CA LEU A 5 -0.70 -11.04 -2.56
C LEU A 5 0.56 -10.87 -1.71
N ALA A 6 0.89 -11.86 -0.87
CA ALA A 6 1.95 -11.70 0.11
C ALA A 6 3.29 -11.32 -0.53
N ASP A 7 3.72 -12.03 -1.57
CA ASP A 7 5.01 -11.79 -2.21
C ASP A 7 5.07 -10.44 -2.94
N ALA A 8 3.96 -10.04 -3.58
CA ALA A 8 3.88 -8.75 -4.26
C ALA A 8 3.95 -7.58 -3.26
N LEU A 9 3.23 -7.68 -2.15
CA LEU A 9 3.25 -6.66 -1.09
C LEU A 9 4.61 -6.59 -0.37
N LYS A 10 5.26 -7.74 -0.15
CA LYS A 10 6.63 -7.80 0.38
C LYS A 10 7.64 -7.13 -0.54
N SER A 11 7.53 -7.40 -1.85
CA SER A 11 8.37 -6.75 -2.86
C SER A 11 8.14 -5.24 -2.90
N TRP A 12 6.87 -4.81 -2.89
CA TRP A 12 6.50 -3.40 -2.83
C TRP A 12 7.06 -2.71 -1.59
N LEU A 13 6.87 -3.31 -0.41
CA LEU A 13 7.39 -2.78 0.86
C LEU A 13 8.92 -2.70 0.87
N LEU A 14 9.60 -3.74 0.37
CA LEU A 14 11.06 -3.77 0.27
C LEU A 14 11.58 -2.65 -0.64
N ASN A 15 10.89 -2.41 -1.76
CA ASN A 15 11.22 -1.32 -2.67
C ASN A 15 11.04 0.04 -1.99
N GLY A 16 9.90 0.29 -1.30
CA GLY A 16 9.63 1.55 -0.61
C GLY A 16 10.57 1.82 0.59
N LEU A 17 11.03 0.76 1.25
CA LEU A 17 12.06 0.82 2.31
C LEU A 17 13.49 0.89 1.75
N SER A 18 13.67 0.93 0.44
CA SER A 18 14.97 1.01 -0.20
C SER A 18 15.10 2.26 -1.08
N SER A 19 16.33 2.71 -1.26
CA SER A 19 16.67 3.78 -2.20
C SER A 19 17.82 3.29 -3.07
N ARG A 20 17.80 3.69 -4.35
CA ARG A 20 18.92 3.40 -5.26
C ARG A 20 19.88 4.58 -5.26
N PHE A 21 21.09 4.36 -4.78
CA PHE A 21 22.18 5.33 -4.85
C PHE A 21 23.39 4.69 -5.52
N GLY A 22 23.81 5.23 -6.66
CA GLY A 22 24.96 4.69 -7.42
C GLY A 22 24.80 3.22 -7.84
N GLY A 23 23.57 2.79 -8.13
CA GLY A 23 23.25 1.40 -8.52
C GLY A 23 23.24 0.40 -7.35
N ARG A 24 23.50 0.85 -6.12
CA ARG A 24 23.36 0.03 -4.91
C ARG A 24 22.03 0.32 -4.22
N LEU A 25 21.41 -0.72 -3.68
CA LEU A 25 20.25 -0.61 -2.79
C LEU A 25 20.74 -0.23 -1.40
N ILE A 26 20.20 0.87 -0.87
CA ILE A 26 20.42 1.34 0.49
C ILE A 26 19.06 1.32 1.19
N TYR A 27 18.95 0.56 2.26
CA TYR A 27 17.71 0.47 3.04
C TYR A 27 17.56 1.67 3.99
N ASP A 28 16.34 2.17 4.14
CA ASP A 28 15.97 3.20 5.13
C ASP A 28 15.84 2.51 6.50
N GLU A 29 16.98 2.26 7.15
CA GLU A 29 17.03 1.58 8.44
C GLU A 29 16.30 2.35 9.54
N ASP A 30 16.29 3.68 9.48
CA ASP A 30 15.61 4.53 10.44
C ASP A 30 14.09 4.34 10.34
N ALA A 31 13.55 4.29 9.11
CA ALA A 31 12.15 3.97 8.89
C ALA A 31 11.81 2.57 9.40
N GLY A 32 12.61 1.56 9.04
CA GLY A 32 12.44 0.19 9.54
C GLY A 32 12.46 0.11 11.06
N ARG A 33 13.40 0.80 11.71
CA ARG A 33 13.51 0.86 13.18
C ARG A 33 12.27 1.47 13.81
N VAL A 34 11.77 2.59 13.28
CA VAL A 34 10.57 3.26 13.81
C VAL A 34 9.35 2.33 13.71
N ILE A 35 9.17 1.65 12.57
CA ILE A 35 8.06 0.72 12.38
C ILE A 35 8.17 -0.47 13.34
N CYS A 36 9.35 -1.09 13.46
CA CYS A 36 9.58 -2.16 14.43
C CYS A 36 9.26 -1.73 15.86
N LEU A 37 9.62 -0.50 16.26
CA LEU A 37 9.30 0.03 17.58
C LEU A 37 7.79 0.22 17.78
N ARG A 38 7.08 0.75 16.79
CA ARG A 38 5.62 0.95 16.86
C ARG A 38 4.87 -0.36 16.98
N LEU A 39 5.26 -1.36 16.19
CA LEU A 39 4.64 -2.69 16.17
C LEU A 39 5.21 -3.66 17.20
N ARG A 40 6.21 -3.22 17.98
CA ARG A 40 6.93 -4.05 18.97
C ARG A 40 7.54 -5.32 18.36
N ILE A 41 7.97 -5.24 17.11
CA ILE A 41 8.67 -6.31 16.39
C ILE A 41 10.13 -6.33 16.83
N THR A 42 10.62 -7.50 17.21
CA THR A 42 12.02 -7.66 17.63
C THR A 42 12.92 -7.67 16.40
N PRO A 43 13.99 -6.85 16.34
CA PRO A 43 14.92 -6.88 15.23
C PRO A 43 15.66 -8.22 15.17
N GLU A 44 16.01 -8.64 13.97
CA GLU A 44 16.76 -9.88 13.79
C GLU A 44 18.22 -9.68 14.24
N ALA A 45 18.77 -10.63 15.00
CA ALA A 45 20.19 -10.66 15.38
C ALA A 45 21.06 -11.12 14.20
N SER A 46 20.88 -10.54 13.01
CA SER A 46 21.66 -10.87 11.83
C SER A 46 22.99 -10.12 11.83
N TYR A 47 24.05 -10.78 11.35
CA TYR A 47 25.41 -10.22 11.28
C TYR A 47 25.57 -9.13 10.23
N SER A 48 24.65 -9.04 9.25
CA SER A 48 24.62 -7.95 8.29
C SER A 48 23.91 -6.76 8.92
N VAL A 49 24.69 -5.77 9.38
CA VAL A 49 24.18 -4.56 10.05
C VAL A 49 23.03 -3.91 9.24
N SER A 50 23.16 -3.94 7.91
CA SER A 50 22.33 -3.25 6.90
C SER A 50 20.90 -3.77 6.70
N ASN A 51 20.40 -4.75 7.48
CA ASN A 51 19.06 -5.31 7.26
C ASN A 51 18.34 -5.78 8.55
N LYS A 52 18.88 -5.49 9.74
CA LYS A 52 18.35 -6.05 11.00
C LYS A 52 16.91 -5.65 11.32
N TYR A 53 16.48 -4.48 10.83
CA TYR A 53 15.11 -3.97 11.03
C TYR A 53 14.18 -4.29 9.86
N ILE A 54 14.69 -4.44 8.64
CA ILE A 54 13.85 -4.59 7.44
C ILE A 54 13.45 -6.05 7.24
N ALA A 55 14.35 -7.01 7.48
CA ALA A 55 14.07 -8.43 7.38
C ALA A 55 12.81 -8.89 8.15
N PRO A 56 12.62 -8.57 9.45
CA PRO A 56 11.42 -9.01 10.17
C PRO A 56 10.13 -8.34 9.65
N LEU A 57 10.21 -7.11 9.13
CA LEU A 57 9.06 -6.41 8.53
C LEU A 57 8.61 -7.10 7.25
N VAL A 58 9.55 -7.36 6.33
CA VAL A 58 9.27 -8.00 5.04
C VAL A 58 8.89 -9.48 5.22
N ASN A 59 9.39 -10.14 6.27
CA ASN A 59 9.03 -11.53 6.57
C ASN A 59 7.71 -11.66 7.33
N SER A 60 7.02 -10.56 7.65
CA SER A 60 5.68 -10.62 8.26
C SER A 60 4.68 -11.33 7.34
N VAL A 61 3.69 -11.99 7.95
CA VAL A 61 2.70 -12.82 7.24
C VAL A 61 1.28 -12.46 7.66
N GLY A 62 0.32 -12.71 6.76
CA GLY A 62 -1.08 -12.46 7.03
C GLY A 62 -1.37 -11.00 7.35
N ASP A 63 -2.09 -10.75 8.43
CA ASP A 63 -2.53 -9.40 8.82
C ASP A 63 -1.38 -8.57 9.41
N ALA A 64 -0.35 -9.20 9.98
CA ALA A 64 0.84 -8.49 10.45
C ALA A 64 1.59 -7.76 9.32
N LEU A 65 1.57 -8.30 8.09
CA LEU A 65 2.14 -7.61 6.93
C LEU A 65 1.33 -6.35 6.59
N LEU A 66 0.01 -6.38 6.75
CA LEU A 66 -0.84 -5.21 6.53
C LEU A 66 -0.59 -4.14 7.59
N ASP A 67 -0.43 -4.52 8.85
CA ASP A 67 -0.06 -3.59 9.93
C ASP A 67 1.29 -2.90 9.65
N VAL A 68 2.25 -3.63 9.09
CA VAL A 68 3.54 -3.06 8.67
C VAL A 68 3.37 -2.05 7.54
N ILE A 69 2.56 -2.35 6.53
CA ILE A 69 2.28 -1.45 5.40
C ILE A 69 1.56 -0.19 5.89
N ASP A 70 0.56 -0.35 6.76
CA ASP A 70 -0.17 0.75 7.39
C ASP A 70 0.79 1.70 8.14
N GLN A 71 1.66 1.15 8.99
CA GLN A 71 2.67 1.94 9.71
C GLN A 71 3.69 2.59 8.78
N PHE A 72 4.03 1.96 7.66
CA PHE A 72 4.91 2.52 6.65
C PHE A 72 4.28 3.74 5.96
N LEU A 73 3.01 3.65 5.54
CA LEU A 73 2.27 4.76 4.94
C LEU A 73 2.16 5.94 5.91
N ALA A 74 1.76 5.68 7.16
CA ALA A 74 1.67 6.69 8.21
C ALA A 74 3.01 7.41 8.43
N LEU A 75 4.13 6.66 8.40
CA LEU A 75 5.46 7.23 8.55
C LEU A 75 5.89 8.07 7.33
N ARG A 76 5.60 7.62 6.11
CA ARG A 76 5.86 8.39 4.88
C ARG A 76 5.11 9.72 4.88
N ARG A 77 3.83 9.68 5.26
CA ARG A 77 3.00 10.89 5.41
C ARG A 77 3.59 11.84 6.45
N GLN A 78 3.94 11.34 7.63
CA GLN A 78 4.53 12.13 8.71
C GLN A 78 5.86 12.79 8.31
N THR A 79 6.66 12.10 7.49
CA THR A 79 7.99 12.58 7.05
C THR A 79 7.93 13.41 5.77
N GLY A 80 6.75 13.56 5.14
CA GLY A 80 6.60 14.22 3.84
C GLY A 80 7.26 13.48 2.68
N LYS A 81 7.51 12.17 2.84
CA LYS A 81 8.14 11.30 1.85
C LYS A 81 7.12 10.42 1.10
N THR A 82 5.85 10.81 1.07
CA THR A 82 4.83 10.08 0.31
C THR A 82 5.10 10.22 -1.18
N ASP A 83 5.32 9.09 -1.86
CA ASP A 83 5.43 9.02 -3.31
C ASP A 83 4.09 8.55 -3.89
N GLU A 84 3.44 9.40 -4.69
CA GLU A 84 2.15 9.09 -5.31
C GLU A 84 2.21 7.86 -6.22
N TYR A 85 3.36 7.59 -6.85
CA TYR A 85 3.55 6.42 -7.69
C TYR A 85 3.60 5.13 -6.86
N GLU A 86 4.35 5.13 -5.75
CA GLU A 86 4.40 3.98 -4.82
C GLU A 86 3.00 3.68 -4.28
N VAL A 87 2.23 4.71 -3.92
CA VAL A 87 0.86 4.56 -3.43
C VAL A 87 -0.09 4.03 -4.51
N ALA A 88 -0.01 4.55 -5.73
CA ALA A 88 -0.83 4.06 -6.84
C ALA A 88 -0.51 2.61 -7.21
N GLU A 89 0.76 2.20 -7.12
CA GLU A 89 1.18 0.80 -7.29
C GLU A 89 0.57 -0.09 -6.20
N LEU A 90 0.62 0.34 -4.92
CA LEU A 90 0.00 -0.41 -3.82
C LEU A 90 -1.51 -0.57 -4.01
N GLU A 91 -2.23 0.49 -4.36
CA GLU A 91 -3.67 0.45 -4.61
C GLU A 91 -4.00 -0.50 -5.77
N THR A 92 -3.17 -0.50 -6.81
CA THR A 92 -3.29 -1.44 -7.94
C THR A 92 -3.11 -2.89 -7.48
N LEU A 93 -2.08 -3.18 -6.68
CA LEU A 93 -1.83 -4.52 -6.15
C LEU A 93 -2.99 -5.00 -5.27
N LEU A 94 -3.46 -4.15 -4.35
CA LEU A 94 -4.57 -4.47 -3.45
C LEU A 94 -5.88 -4.68 -4.23
N SER A 95 -6.17 -3.84 -5.21
CA SER A 95 -7.36 -3.94 -6.06
C SER A 95 -7.34 -5.19 -6.94
N GLN A 96 -6.27 -5.40 -7.72
CA GLN A 96 -6.15 -6.57 -8.61
C GLN A 96 -6.07 -7.89 -7.83
N GLY A 97 -5.47 -7.88 -6.64
CA GLY A 97 -5.41 -9.04 -5.78
C GLY A 97 -6.70 -9.35 -5.01
N GLY A 98 -7.73 -8.52 -5.16
CA GLY A 98 -9.01 -8.68 -4.45
C GLY A 98 -8.86 -8.56 -2.93
N SER A 99 -8.02 -7.63 -2.48
CA SER A 99 -7.87 -7.34 -1.05
C SER A 99 -9.13 -6.66 -0.51
N ALA A 100 -9.51 -7.01 0.71
CA ALA A 100 -10.55 -6.29 1.45
C ALA A 100 -10.11 -4.87 1.88
N TYR A 101 -8.81 -4.57 1.75
CA TYR A 101 -8.21 -3.29 2.08
C TYR A 101 -7.94 -2.46 0.82
N ARG A 102 -7.95 -1.14 0.99
CA ARG A 102 -7.49 -0.13 0.04
C ARG A 102 -6.62 0.89 0.77
N VAL A 103 -5.88 1.70 0.02
CA VAL A 103 -5.17 2.84 0.61
C VAL A 103 -6.21 3.92 0.97
N ALA A 104 -6.06 4.53 2.14
CA ALA A 104 -6.91 5.66 2.55
C ALA A 104 -6.73 6.87 1.60
N ASP A 105 -7.77 7.67 1.43
CA ASP A 105 -7.78 8.81 0.49
C ASP A 105 -6.72 9.90 0.81
N ASP A 106 -6.25 9.95 2.06
CA ASP A 106 -5.19 10.86 2.54
C ASP A 106 -3.78 10.24 2.53
N PHE A 107 -3.67 8.99 2.07
CA PHE A 107 -2.44 8.20 1.94
C PHE A 107 -1.72 7.94 3.27
N ASP A 108 -2.42 7.98 4.40
CA ASP A 108 -1.82 7.82 5.73
C ASP A 108 -1.89 6.39 6.28
N GLY A 109 -2.57 5.48 5.59
CA GLY A 109 -2.78 4.12 6.05
C GLY A 109 -3.61 3.27 5.10
N LEU A 110 -4.00 2.10 5.61
CA LEU A 110 -4.92 1.18 4.96
C LEU A 110 -6.30 1.27 5.62
N GLU A 111 -7.35 1.20 4.81
CA GLU A 111 -8.72 1.11 5.29
C GLU A 111 -9.47 -0.05 4.62
N GLU A 112 -10.49 -0.57 5.31
CA GLU A 112 -11.35 -1.60 4.72
C GLU A 112 -12.23 -1.00 3.63
N ARG A 113 -12.26 -1.62 2.45
CA ARG A 113 -13.14 -1.22 1.33
C ARG A 113 -14.63 -1.27 1.69
N VAL A 114 -14.98 -2.19 2.59
CA VAL A 114 -16.35 -2.43 3.04
C VAL A 114 -16.38 -2.24 4.54
N ILE A 115 -17.11 -1.20 4.97
CA ILE A 115 -17.35 -0.94 6.39
C ILE A 115 -17.90 -2.20 7.08
N SER A 116 -17.42 -2.47 8.29
CA SER A 116 -17.75 -3.68 9.05
C SER A 116 -19.26 -3.89 9.18
N ALA A 117 -20.02 -2.82 9.42
CA ALA A 117 -21.47 -2.87 9.52
C ALA A 117 -22.16 -3.44 8.26
N VAL A 118 -21.66 -3.12 7.05
CA VAL A 118 -22.24 -3.64 5.80
C VAL A 118 -21.84 -5.10 5.61
N ARG A 119 -20.60 -5.47 5.96
CA ARG A 119 -20.16 -6.87 5.95
C ARG A 119 -20.97 -7.74 6.90
N ASP A 120 -21.24 -7.25 8.10
CA ASP A 120 -22.02 -7.95 9.11
C ASP A 120 -23.49 -8.04 8.70
N ALA A 121 -24.08 -6.95 8.19
CA ALA A 121 -25.43 -6.96 7.64
C ALA A 121 -25.59 -7.96 6.47
N ALA A 122 -24.60 -8.04 5.58
CA ALA A 122 -24.61 -9.00 4.48
C ALA A 122 -24.51 -10.44 4.97
N ARG A 123 -23.60 -10.72 5.92
CA ARG A 123 -23.47 -12.05 6.55
C ARG A 123 -24.76 -12.46 7.25
N GLN A 124 -25.38 -11.55 8.00
CA GLN A 124 -26.63 -11.80 8.67
C GLN A 124 -27.76 -12.08 7.66
N SER A 125 -27.87 -11.27 6.60
CA SER A 125 -28.90 -11.46 5.56
C SER A 125 -28.77 -12.82 4.86
N ILE A 126 -27.54 -13.27 4.60
CA ILE A 126 -27.27 -14.61 4.03
C ILE A 126 -27.68 -15.71 5.02
N ALA A 127 -27.35 -15.55 6.30
CA ALA A 127 -27.71 -16.51 7.34
C ALA A 127 -29.23 -16.60 7.55
N ASP A 128 -29.93 -15.47 7.58
CA ASP A 128 -31.39 -15.41 7.71
C ASP A 128 -32.08 -16.06 6.51
N ALA A 129 -31.60 -15.79 5.29
CA ALA A 129 -32.10 -16.45 4.08
C ALA A 129 -31.84 -17.96 4.09
N ALA A 130 -30.70 -18.42 4.62
CA ALA A 130 -30.40 -19.85 4.72
C ALA A 130 -31.26 -20.56 5.78
N ALA A 131 -31.69 -19.84 6.82
CA ALA A 131 -32.54 -20.36 7.89
C ALA A 131 -34.03 -20.46 7.49
N GLU A 132 -34.46 -19.71 6.47
CA GLU A 132 -35.84 -19.68 5.99
C GLU A 132 -36.08 -20.72 4.88
N PRO A 133 -36.82 -21.83 5.13
CA PRO A 133 -36.98 -22.89 4.14
C PRO A 133 -37.68 -22.43 2.85
N SER A 134 -38.51 -21.38 2.94
CA SER A 134 -39.18 -20.81 1.77
C SER A 134 -38.26 -19.97 0.87
N ALA A 135 -37.08 -19.60 1.34
CA ALA A 135 -36.14 -18.74 0.60
C ALA A 135 -35.41 -19.47 -0.55
N GLY A 136 -35.44 -20.80 -0.60
CA GLY A 136 -34.85 -21.59 -1.69
C GLY A 136 -33.37 -21.27 -1.90
N SER A 137 -33.00 -20.87 -3.13
CA SER A 137 -31.62 -20.54 -3.50
C SER A 137 -31.21 -19.07 -3.22
N ALA A 138 -32.03 -18.31 -2.49
CA ALA A 138 -31.76 -16.90 -2.23
C ALA A 138 -30.46 -16.67 -1.43
N ALA A 139 -30.19 -17.52 -0.43
CA ALA A 139 -28.95 -17.44 0.34
C ALA A 139 -27.71 -17.63 -0.55
N ASP A 140 -27.75 -18.60 -1.47
CA ASP A 140 -26.65 -18.85 -2.41
C ASP A 140 -26.47 -17.70 -3.41
N HIS A 141 -27.57 -17.11 -3.90
CA HIS A 141 -27.52 -15.95 -4.78
C HIS A 141 -26.97 -14.71 -4.06
N LEU A 142 -27.36 -14.46 -2.81
CA LEU A 142 -26.84 -13.35 -2.01
C LEU A 142 -25.36 -13.56 -1.69
N ALA A 143 -24.96 -14.78 -1.30
CA ALA A 143 -23.56 -15.11 -1.08
C ALA A 143 -22.73 -14.91 -2.36
N SER A 144 -23.24 -15.37 -3.50
CA SER A 144 -22.57 -15.20 -4.80
C SER A 144 -22.51 -13.74 -5.25
N ALA A 145 -23.58 -12.97 -5.06
CA ALA A 145 -23.61 -11.54 -5.41
C ALA A 145 -22.65 -10.73 -4.51
N TRP A 146 -22.63 -11.02 -3.21
CA TRP A 146 -21.68 -10.41 -2.28
C TRP A 146 -20.24 -10.78 -2.63
N GLN A 147 -19.99 -12.05 -2.97
CA GLN A 147 -18.71 -12.53 -3.44
C GLN A 147 -18.30 -11.88 -4.77
N ALA A 148 -19.23 -11.60 -5.69
CA ALA A 148 -18.93 -10.94 -6.95
C ALA A 148 -18.67 -9.43 -6.80
N ALA A 149 -19.39 -8.77 -5.89
CA ALA A 149 -19.26 -7.34 -5.65
C ALA A 149 -18.05 -6.99 -4.77
N TYR A 150 -17.76 -7.83 -3.77
CA TYR A 150 -16.79 -7.55 -2.71
C TYR A 150 -15.83 -8.70 -2.42
N GLY A 151 -16.11 -9.89 -2.92
CA GLY A 151 -15.20 -11.03 -2.90
C GLY A 151 -14.29 -11.06 -4.12
N ARG A 152 -13.33 -11.99 -4.09
CA ARG A 152 -12.24 -12.14 -5.07
C ARG A 152 -12.76 -12.08 -6.52
N ALA A 153 -12.28 -11.07 -7.24
CA ALA A 153 -12.46 -10.83 -8.67
C ALA A 153 -13.86 -10.37 -9.10
N PRO A 154 -14.11 -9.05 -9.26
CA PRO A 154 -14.88 -8.67 -10.43
C PRO A 154 -14.05 -9.15 -11.62
N ASP A 155 -14.70 -9.89 -12.53
CA ASP A 155 -14.10 -10.31 -13.80
C ASP A 155 -13.15 -9.23 -14.31
N ARG A 156 -11.89 -9.62 -14.52
CA ARG A 156 -10.94 -8.87 -15.34
C ARG A 156 -11.75 -8.32 -16.51
N PRO A 157 -11.82 -6.99 -16.73
CA PRO A 157 -12.59 -6.46 -17.84
C PRO A 157 -12.15 -7.23 -19.09
N PRO A 158 -13.09 -7.73 -19.91
CA PRO A 158 -12.73 -8.48 -21.10
C PRO A 158 -11.70 -7.63 -21.83
N ASP A 159 -10.53 -8.23 -22.06
CA ASP A 159 -9.53 -7.77 -23.00
C ASP A 159 -10.26 -7.09 -24.16
N SER A 160 -10.19 -5.76 -24.22
CA SER A 160 -10.71 -4.99 -25.34
C SER A 160 -9.79 -5.09 -26.57
N SER A 161 -8.78 -5.97 -26.53
CA SER A 161 -7.84 -6.24 -27.62
C SER A 161 -8.34 -7.29 -28.60
N THR A 162 -9.52 -7.91 -28.39
CA THR A 162 -10.12 -8.80 -29.41
C THR A 162 -11.05 -8.07 -30.39
N ARG A 163 -10.68 -6.86 -30.84
CA ARG A 163 -11.42 -6.13 -31.89
C ARG A 163 -10.54 -5.52 -32.98
N PHE A 164 -9.67 -6.32 -33.59
CA PHE A 164 -9.18 -6.16 -34.98
C PHE A 164 -8.72 -7.55 -35.42
N GLY A 165 -9.13 -8.21 -36.49
CA GLY A 165 -9.93 -7.86 -37.65
C GLY A 165 -9.66 -9.00 -38.63
N ALA A 166 -10.56 -9.99 -38.70
CA ALA A 166 -10.57 -10.98 -39.78
C ALA A 166 -11.50 -10.43 -40.87
N GLY A 167 -10.91 -9.64 -41.76
CA GLY A 167 -11.54 -9.14 -42.97
C GLY A 167 -10.48 -9.09 -44.07
N ASP A 168 -10.27 -10.25 -44.69
CA ASP A 168 -9.55 -10.37 -45.96
C ASP A 168 -10.23 -9.52 -47.03
N THR A 169 -9.56 -8.50 -47.60
CA THR A 169 -9.56 -8.28 -49.05
C THR A 169 -8.38 -7.41 -49.50
N LEU A 170 -7.63 -7.95 -50.46
CA LEU A 170 -6.55 -7.37 -51.26
C LEU A 170 -6.85 -5.96 -51.82
N VAL A 171 -5.88 -5.03 -51.76
CA VAL A 171 -5.44 -4.20 -52.91
C VAL A 171 -3.96 -3.80 -52.72
N ASN A 172 -3.20 -4.05 -53.79
CA ASN A 172 -1.81 -3.74 -54.03
C ASN A 172 -1.56 -2.22 -54.09
N GLY A 173 -0.60 -1.68 -53.33
CA GLY A 173 -0.26 -0.26 -53.36
C GLY A 173 1.09 0.04 -52.74
N THR A 174 2.09 0.28 -53.59
CA THR A 174 3.47 0.68 -53.28
C THR A 174 3.53 1.96 -52.43
N PRO A 175 4.23 1.97 -51.26
CA PRO A 175 4.49 3.20 -50.53
C PRO A 175 5.72 3.95 -51.06
N PRO A 176 5.69 5.30 -51.15
CA PRO A 176 6.86 6.11 -51.49
C PRO A 176 7.80 6.32 -50.30
N SER A 177 9.09 6.46 -50.62
CA SER A 177 10.21 6.71 -49.71
C SER A 177 10.01 7.87 -48.72
N PRO A 178 10.41 7.72 -47.44
CA PRO A 178 10.53 8.85 -46.52
C PRO A 178 11.82 9.65 -46.81
N LYS A 179 11.64 10.95 -47.07
CA LYS A 179 12.73 11.94 -47.12
C LYS A 179 13.25 12.20 -45.71
N SER A 180 14.56 12.15 -45.56
CA SER A 180 15.30 12.64 -44.40
C SER A 180 14.87 14.05 -44.01
N GLN A 181 14.40 14.22 -42.77
CA GLN A 181 14.38 15.52 -42.12
C GLN A 181 15.51 15.64 -41.11
N LYS A 182 16.03 16.86 -41.08
CA LYS A 182 17.36 17.29 -40.73
C LYS A 182 17.25 18.11 -39.44
N THR A 183 18.14 17.81 -38.49
CA THR A 183 18.75 18.72 -37.49
C THR A 183 17.87 19.52 -36.53
N GLY A 184 18.21 19.41 -35.24
CA GLY A 184 18.19 20.53 -34.30
C GLY A 184 18.40 20.11 -32.84
N PRO A 185 19.58 20.35 -32.24
CA PRO A 185 19.77 20.26 -30.79
C PRO A 185 19.49 21.63 -30.15
N GLY A 186 18.62 21.65 -29.15
CA GLY A 186 18.33 22.83 -28.35
C GLY A 186 17.84 22.45 -26.97
N TYR A 187 18.73 21.96 -26.11
CA TYR A 187 18.47 21.83 -24.68
C TYR A 187 19.23 22.93 -23.95
N SER A 188 18.49 23.95 -23.54
CA SER A 188 18.92 24.97 -22.59
C SER A 188 18.98 24.36 -21.20
N ALA A 189 20.17 24.41 -20.58
CA ALA A 189 20.35 24.20 -19.16
C ALA A 189 19.75 25.40 -18.40
N GLY A 190 18.80 25.15 -17.50
CA GLY A 190 18.19 26.19 -16.68
C GLY A 190 17.84 25.66 -15.30
N GLY A 191 18.46 26.26 -14.28
CA GLY A 191 17.86 26.44 -12.95
C GLY A 191 17.98 25.28 -11.98
N VAL A 192 19.10 25.23 -11.25
CA VAL A 192 19.14 24.53 -9.96
C VAL A 192 18.50 25.49 -8.94
N GLU A 193 17.20 25.32 -8.68
CA GLU A 193 16.51 26.02 -7.59
C GLU A 193 17.00 25.45 -6.26
N THR A 194 17.80 26.26 -5.56
CA THR A 194 18.24 26.01 -4.19
C THR A 194 17.13 26.49 -3.26
N TRP A 195 16.45 25.55 -2.62
CA TRP A 195 15.47 25.86 -1.58
C TRP A 195 16.19 26.28 -0.29
N PRO A 196 15.82 27.42 0.33
CA PRO A 196 16.40 27.84 1.59
C PRO A 196 15.86 26.99 2.75
N ILE A 197 16.78 26.33 3.46
CA ILE A 197 16.53 25.70 4.76
C ILE A 197 16.29 26.82 5.79
N GLN A 198 15.03 27.09 6.08
CA GLN A 198 14.52 27.95 7.14
C GLN A 198 13.16 27.33 7.54
N GLN A 199 12.80 26.95 8.76
CA GLN A 199 13.28 27.23 10.12
C GLN A 199 12.90 26.03 11.00
N LEU A 200 13.85 25.50 11.77
CA LEU A 200 13.55 24.61 12.89
C LEU A 200 13.00 25.48 14.03
N LEU A 201 11.70 25.37 14.30
CA LEU A 201 11.10 25.91 15.52
C LEU A 201 11.56 25.07 16.74
N PRO A 202 11.85 25.71 17.88
CA PRO A 202 12.28 25.00 19.08
C PRO A 202 11.12 24.21 19.72
N CYS A 203 11.42 22.97 20.10
CA CYS A 203 10.54 22.10 20.86
C CYS A 203 9.99 22.81 22.10
N ARG A 204 8.65 22.88 22.18
CA ARG A 204 7.91 23.29 23.37
C ARG A 204 8.24 22.32 24.50
N ASN A 205 8.84 22.88 25.55
CA ASN A 205 9.18 22.21 26.79
C ASN A 205 7.87 21.93 27.55
N THR A 206 7.37 20.69 27.50
CA THR A 206 6.23 20.28 28.33
C THR A 206 6.76 19.95 29.72
N ALA A 207 6.54 20.88 30.66
CA ALA A 207 6.87 20.70 32.07
C ALA A 207 6.18 19.44 32.64
N LEU A 208 6.98 18.59 33.30
CA LEU A 208 6.47 17.47 34.09
C LEU A 208 5.57 17.99 35.24
N PRO A 209 4.45 17.31 35.55
CA PRO A 209 3.70 17.58 36.77
C PRO A 209 4.52 17.18 38.01
N PRO A 210 4.38 17.92 39.13
CA PRO A 210 5.08 17.60 40.38
C PRO A 210 4.63 16.25 40.95
N SER A 211 5.60 15.49 41.46
CA SER A 211 5.36 14.22 42.15
C SER A 211 4.50 14.42 43.41
N PRO A 212 3.54 13.52 43.69
CA PRO A 212 2.80 13.55 44.94
C PRO A 212 3.71 13.20 46.13
N ASP A 213 3.75 14.17 47.04
CA ASP A 213 4.22 14.19 48.41
C ASP A 213 4.04 12.85 49.16
N GLN A 214 5.16 12.16 49.43
CA GLN A 214 5.20 11.04 50.39
C GLN A 214 5.26 11.61 51.81
N SER A 215 4.12 12.05 52.30
CA SER A 215 3.91 12.41 53.70
C SER A 215 3.14 11.30 54.41
N ARG A 216 3.72 10.83 55.53
CA ARG A 216 3.13 10.02 56.64
C ARG A 216 3.19 8.50 56.41
N SER A 217 3.76 7.71 57.30
CA SER A 217 3.42 7.69 58.72
C SER A 217 4.57 7.23 59.60
N ARG A 218 4.79 7.99 60.67
CA ARG A 218 5.58 7.64 61.85
C ARG A 218 4.56 7.34 62.95
N THR A 219 4.51 6.10 63.43
CA THR A 219 3.75 5.76 64.63
C THR A 219 4.65 5.01 65.60
N ILE A 220 4.92 5.72 66.70
CA ILE A 220 5.22 5.35 68.09
C ILE A 220 5.65 3.89 68.35
#